data_AF-A0A955W7T0-F1
#
_entry.id   AF-A0A955W7T0-F1
#
_cell.length_a   1.000
_cell.length_b   1.000
_cell.length_c   1.000
_cell.angle_alpha   90.00
_cell.angle_beta   90.00
_cell.angle_gamma   90.00
#
_symmetry.space_group_name_H-M   'P 1'
#
loop_
_entity.id
_entity.type
_entity.pdbx_description
1 polymer ?
#
loop_
_entity_poly.entity_id
_entity_poly.type
_entity_poly.pdbx_seq_one_letter_code
_entity_poly.pdbx_strand_id
1 'polypeptide(L)'
;MIASLAELEPLTELPGAEVVLQGLRDVAALAPTPEAALVQAATERFAQHGVRIPRLPEDAELVLYRRLGERMGPGADVYGRYNAWLDDLVSFLCALDRRRALRGKLPSDARS
;
A
#
# COMPACT_ATOMS: atom_id res chain seq x y z
N MET A 1 -15.06 3.81 -3.32
CA MET A 1 -14.35 4.52 -4.38
C MET A 1 -12.92 4.00 -4.34
N ILE A 2 -12.38 3.55 -5.47
CA ILE A 2 -10.93 3.31 -5.60
C ILE A 2 -10.29 4.70 -5.56
N ALA A 3 -9.22 4.89 -4.79
CA ALA A 3 -8.58 6.20 -4.63
C ALA A 3 -8.20 6.77 -6.01
N SER A 4 -8.56 8.03 -6.27
CA SER A 4 -8.17 8.69 -7.51
C SER A 4 -6.65 8.95 -7.50
N LEU A 5 -5.97 8.85 -8.65
CA LEU A 5 -4.54 9.11 -8.78
C LEU A 5 -4.14 10.49 -8.22
N ALA A 6 -5.03 11.49 -8.32
CA ALA A 6 -4.82 12.83 -7.76
C ALA A 6 -4.85 12.86 -6.21
N GLU A 7 -5.54 11.92 -5.57
CA GLU A 7 -5.54 11.78 -4.10
C GLU A 7 -4.25 11.12 -3.58
N LEU A 8 -3.47 10.51 -4.49
CA LEU A 8 -2.24 9.79 -4.16
C LEU A 8 -0.98 10.65 -4.25
N GLU A 9 -0.98 11.76 -5.00
CA GLU A 9 0.19 12.65 -5.12
C GLU A 9 0.71 13.17 -3.77
N PRO A 10 -0.12 13.61 -2.81
CA PRO A 10 0.38 14.05 -1.52
C PRO A 10 1.04 12.90 -0.72
N LEU A 11 0.82 11.64 -1.08
CA LEU A 11 1.30 10.47 -0.32
C LEU A 11 2.72 10.04 -0.71
N THR A 12 3.30 10.61 -1.78
CA THR A 12 4.65 10.25 -2.26
C THR A 12 5.76 10.54 -1.25
N GLU A 13 5.52 11.49 -0.33
CA GLU A 13 6.46 11.86 0.73
C GLU A 13 6.45 10.91 1.93
N LEU A 14 5.53 9.94 1.98
CA LEU A 14 5.46 8.99 3.09
C LEU A 14 6.55 7.91 2.96
N PRO A 15 7.12 7.43 4.09
CA PRO A 15 8.03 6.29 4.04
C PRO A 15 7.32 5.08 3.43
N GLY A 16 8.02 4.31 2.59
CA GLY A 16 7.45 3.16 1.88
C GLY A 16 6.45 3.52 0.76
N ALA A 17 6.30 4.80 0.41
CA ALA A 17 5.31 5.23 -0.58
C ALA A 17 5.55 4.66 -1.98
N GLU A 18 6.81 4.45 -2.40
CA GLU A 18 7.12 4.00 -3.75
C GLU A 18 6.41 2.67 -4.08
N VAL A 19 6.64 1.64 -3.27
CA VAL A 19 6.04 0.31 -3.48
C VAL A 19 4.53 0.31 -3.26
N VAL A 20 4.04 1.05 -2.27
CA VAL A 20 2.60 1.10 -1.94
C VAL A 20 1.83 1.82 -3.04
N LEU A 21 2.31 2.96 -3.51
CA LEU A 21 1.64 3.72 -4.56
C LEU A 21 1.66 2.96 -5.88
N GLN A 22 2.76 2.26 -6.18
CA GLN A 22 2.79 1.38 -7.34
C GLN A 22 1.73 0.28 -7.22
N GLY A 23 1.61 -0.36 -6.05
CA GLY A 23 0.61 -1.40 -5.81
C GLY A 23 -0.83 -0.91 -5.98
N LEU A 24 -1.14 0.30 -5.50
CA LEU A 24 -2.46 0.92 -5.70
C LEU A 24 -2.75 1.20 -7.18
N ARG A 25 -1.75 1.66 -7.94
CA ARG A 25 -1.87 1.86 -9.40
C ARG A 25 -2.11 0.53 -10.11
N ASP A 26 -1.36 -0.50 -9.75
CA ASP A 26 -1.47 -1.82 -10.35
C ASP A 26 -2.84 -2.45 -10.07
N VAL A 27 -3.35 -2.31 -8.84
CA VAL A 27 -4.73 -2.72 -8.51
C VAL A 27 -5.76 -1.99 -9.36
N ALA A 28 -5.62 -0.66 -9.53
CA ALA A 28 -6.53 0.13 -10.35
C ALA A 28 -6.48 -0.28 -11.84
N ALA A 29 -5.31 -0.72 -12.30
CA ALA A 29 -5.08 -1.22 -13.66
C ALA A 29 -5.41 -2.72 -13.82
N LEU A 30 -5.86 -3.41 -12.76
CA LEU A 30 -6.06 -4.87 -12.72
C LEU A 30 -4.78 -5.67 -13.07
N ALA A 31 -3.61 -5.09 -12.80
CA ALA A 31 -2.32 -5.71 -13.05
C ALA A 31 -1.93 -6.66 -11.88
N PRO A 32 -1.67 -7.95 -12.15
CA PRO A 32 -1.36 -8.93 -11.11
C PRO A 32 0.12 -8.89 -10.71
N THR A 33 0.57 -7.77 -10.12
CA THR A 33 1.97 -7.58 -9.70
C THR A 33 2.21 -7.98 -8.24
N PRO A 34 3.47 -8.23 -7.82
CA PRO A 34 3.86 -8.24 -6.41
C PRO A 34 3.35 -7.03 -5.63
N GLU A 35 3.49 -5.82 -6.16
CA GLU A 35 3.08 -4.58 -5.50
C GLU A 35 1.56 -4.54 -5.27
N ALA A 36 0.78 -5.00 -6.26
CA ALA A 36 -0.67 -5.16 -6.11
C ALA A 36 -1.01 -6.14 -4.97
N ALA A 37 -0.31 -7.28 -4.91
CA ALA A 37 -0.52 -8.27 -3.85
C ALA A 37 -0.16 -7.71 -2.46
N LEU A 38 0.91 -6.91 -2.36
CA LEU A 38 1.31 -6.23 -1.12
C LEU A 38 0.19 -5.34 -0.57
N VAL A 39 -0.39 -4.47 -1.39
CA VAL A 39 -1.47 -3.58 -0.91
C VAL A 39 -2.77 -4.34 -0.66
N GLN A 40 -2.99 -5.47 -1.35
CA GLN A 40 -4.12 -6.37 -1.11
C GLN A 40 -4.01 -7.11 0.23
N ALA A 41 -2.81 -7.42 0.71
CA ALA A 41 -2.59 -7.98 2.05
C ALA A 41 -3.05 -7.03 3.16
N ALA A 42 -3.02 -5.71 2.93
CA ALA A 42 -3.43 -4.69 3.89
C ALA A 42 -4.84 -4.11 3.66
N THR A 43 -5.74 -4.81 2.97
CA THR A 43 -7.08 -4.27 2.59
C THR A 43 -7.85 -3.65 3.76
N GLU A 44 -7.85 -4.26 4.94
CA GLU A 44 -8.56 -3.73 6.12
C GLU A 44 -7.98 -2.40 6.60
N ARG A 45 -6.65 -2.27 6.61
CA ARG A 45 -5.98 -1.04 7.04
C ARG A 45 -6.21 0.10 6.06
N PHE A 46 -6.20 -0.20 4.76
CA PHE A 46 -6.59 0.79 3.74
C PHE A 46 -8.07 1.19 3.85
N ALA A 47 -8.97 0.26 4.21
CA ALA A 47 -10.38 0.55 4.39
C ALA A 47 -10.65 1.52 5.55
N GLN A 48 -9.89 1.45 6.65
CA GLN A 48 -9.91 2.44 7.74
C GLN A 48 -9.57 3.86 7.26
N HIS A 49 -8.88 3.95 6.14
CA HIS A 49 -8.54 5.19 5.45
C HIS A 49 -9.47 5.52 4.27
N GLY A 50 -10.60 4.83 4.14
CA GLY A 50 -11.55 5.05 3.05
C GLY A 50 -11.05 4.58 1.68
N VAL A 51 -9.90 3.89 1.63
CA VAL A 51 -9.35 3.31 0.40
C VAL A 51 -9.85 1.88 0.29
N ARG A 52 -10.69 1.61 -0.71
CA ARG A 52 -11.20 0.25 -0.95
C ARG A 52 -10.35 -0.45 -1.99
N ILE A 53 -9.77 -1.58 -1.58
CA ILE A 53 -8.94 -2.45 -2.41
C ILE A 53 -9.68 -3.78 -2.60
N PRO A 54 -9.82 -4.29 -3.83
CA PRO A 54 -10.37 -5.62 -4.07
C PRO A 54 -9.50 -6.69 -3.41
N ARG A 55 -10.12 -7.62 -2.67
CA ARG A 55 -9.40 -8.76 -2.09
C ARG A 55 -9.11 -9.81 -3.15
N LEU A 56 -8.01 -10.54 -2.94
CA LEU A 56 -7.74 -11.75 -3.67
C LEU A 56 -8.58 -12.91 -3.11
N PRO A 57 -9.00 -13.87 -3.95
CA PRO A 57 -9.61 -15.12 -3.48
C PRO A 57 -8.61 -16.02 -2.73
N GLU A 58 -7.33 -15.94 -3.09
CA GLU A 58 -6.21 -16.60 -2.43
C GLU A 58 -5.59 -15.65 -1.39
N ASP A 59 -4.84 -16.19 -0.42
CA ASP A 59 -4.07 -15.42 0.54
C ASP A 59 -3.09 -14.46 -0.17
N ALA A 60 -3.27 -13.17 0.06
CA ALA A 60 -2.49 -12.13 -0.62
C ALA A 60 -1.01 -12.14 -0.23
N GLU A 61 -0.65 -12.55 0.99
CA GLU A 61 0.75 -12.67 1.41
C GLU A 61 1.46 -13.82 0.70
N LEU A 62 0.78 -14.96 0.54
CA LEU A 62 1.30 -16.08 -0.26
C LEU A 62 1.45 -15.70 -1.74
N VAL A 63 0.47 -14.97 -2.29
CA VAL A 63 0.55 -14.46 -3.68
C VAL A 63 1.71 -13.49 -3.84
N LEU A 64 1.92 -12.58 -2.89
CA LEU A 64 3.06 -11.66 -2.87
C LEU A 64 4.38 -12.44 -2.89
N TYR A 65 4.56 -13.38 -1.96
CA TYR A 65 5.79 -14.16 -1.84
C TYR A 65 6.09 -14.94 -3.14
N ARG A 66 5.08 -15.60 -3.72
CA ARG A 66 5.21 -16.32 -4.99
C ARG A 66 5.64 -15.40 -6.13
N ARG A 67 4.96 -14.27 -6.32
CA ARG A 67 5.28 -13.33 -7.41
C ARG A 67 6.64 -12.66 -7.24
N LEU A 68 7.07 -12.41 -6.00
CA LEU A 68 8.42 -11.92 -5.72
C LEU A 68 9.47 -12.97 -6.14
N GLY A 69 9.24 -14.25 -5.81
CA GLY A 69 10.12 -15.34 -6.24
C GLY A 69 10.21 -15.47 -7.77
N GLU A 70 9.06 -15.42 -8.44
CA GLU A 70 9.00 -15.44 -9.92
C GLU A 70 9.76 -14.26 -10.54
N ARG A 71 9.62 -13.05 -9.98
CA ARG A 71 10.28 -11.84 -10.47
C ARG A 71 11.79 -11.86 -10.24
N MET A 72 12.24 -12.32 -9.07
CA MET A 72 13.66 -12.24 -8.67
C MET A 72 14.49 -13.41 -9.21
N GLY A 73 13.84 -14.54 -9.51
CA GLY A 73 14.50 -15.73 -10.02
C GLY A 73 15.18 -16.59 -8.95
N PRO A 74 15.76 -17.72 -9.37
CA PRO A 74 16.35 -18.70 -8.46
C PRO A 74 17.59 -18.16 -7.74
N GLY A 75 17.75 -18.50 -6.46
CA GLY A 75 18.91 -18.11 -5.65
C GLY A 75 18.84 -16.70 -5.05
N ALA A 76 17.77 -15.93 -5.33
CA ALA A 76 17.55 -14.63 -4.73
C ALA A 76 17.00 -14.74 -3.29
N ASP A 77 17.30 -13.75 -2.44
CA ASP A 77 16.72 -13.62 -1.10
C ASP A 77 15.30 -13.05 -1.16
N VAL A 78 14.35 -13.92 -1.53
CA VAL A 78 12.92 -13.57 -1.62
C VAL A 78 12.35 -13.22 -0.24
N TYR A 79 12.80 -13.92 0.80
CA TYR A 79 12.30 -13.72 2.16
C TYR A 79 12.73 -12.35 2.73
N GLY A 80 13.99 -11.96 2.53
CA GLY A 80 14.47 -10.64 2.90
C GLY A 80 13.74 -9.52 2.16
N ARG A 81 13.54 -9.68 0.85
CA ARG A 81 12.75 -8.72 0.05
C ARG A 81 11.30 -8.62 0.51
N TYR A 82 10.68 -9.76 0.78
CA TYR A 82 9.31 -9.85 1.29
C TYR A 82 9.14 -9.06 2.59
N ASN A 83 10.01 -9.30 3.58
CA ASN A 83 9.94 -8.60 4.87
C ASN A 83 10.18 -7.09 4.71
N ALA A 84 11.16 -6.70 3.90
CA ALA A 84 11.42 -5.28 3.63
C ALA A 84 10.17 -4.56 3.06
N TRP A 85 9.43 -5.21 2.17
CA TRP A 85 8.20 -4.65 1.61
C TRP A 85 7.04 -4.59 2.62
N LEU A 86 6.93 -5.57 3.52
CA LEU A 86 5.98 -5.49 4.63
C LEU A 86 6.33 -4.34 5.59
N ASP A 87 7.61 -4.13 5.89
CA ASP A 87 8.07 -3.03 6.74
C ASP A 87 7.79 -1.67 6.10
N ASP A 88 8.01 -1.54 4.78
CA ASP A 88 7.65 -0.34 4.01
C ASP A 88 6.14 -0.08 4.05
N LEU A 89 5.33 -1.12 3.84
CA LEU A 89 3.87 -1.03 3.91
C LEU A 89 3.38 -0.59 5.30
N VAL A 90 3.94 -1.18 6.36
CA VAL A 90 3.61 -0.81 7.75
C VAL A 90 4.00 0.62 8.03
N SER A 91 5.20 1.03 7.62
CA SER A 91 5.70 2.40 7.80
C SER A 91 4.81 3.42 7.09
N PHE A 92 4.42 3.12 5.85
CA PHE A 92 3.49 3.94 5.07
C PHE A 92 2.15 4.12 5.78
N LEU A 93 1.52 3.02 6.20
CA LEU A 93 0.22 3.06 6.86
C LEU A 93 0.27 3.82 8.19
N CYS A 94 1.32 3.60 8.99
CA CYS A 94 1.54 4.35 10.24
C CYS A 94 1.74 5.85 9.99
N ALA A 95 2.45 6.24 8.93
CA ALA A 95 2.61 7.64 8.57
C ALA A 95 1.30 8.26 8.06
N LEU A 96 0.52 7.50 7.29
CA LEU A 96 -0.81 7.90 6.82
C LEU A 96 -1.79 8.10 7.98
N ASP A 97 -1.82 7.16 8.93
CA ASP A 97 -2.56 7.24 10.19
C ASP A 97 -2.27 8.56 10.91
N ARG A 98 -0.98 8.83 11.18
CA ARG A 98 -0.53 10.05 11.87
C ARG A 98 -0.94 11.31 11.13
N ARG A 99 -0.75 11.34 9.80
CA ARG A 99 -1.10 12.50 8.98
C ARG A 99 -2.60 12.79 9.01
N ARG A 100 -3.44 11.76 8.97
CA ARG A 100 -4.90 11.93 9.06
C ARG A 100 -5.35 12.34 10.45
N ALA A 101 -4.71 11.80 11.50
CA ALA A 101 -4.97 12.22 12.87
C ALA A 101 -4.64 13.71 13.09
N LEU A 102 -3.54 14.22 12.51
CA LEU A 102 -3.20 15.64 12.56
C LEU A 102 -4.22 16.50 11.81
N ARG A 103 -4.69 16.05 10.64
CA ARG A 103 -5.70 16.77 9.84
C ARG A 103 -7.08 16.81 10.51
N GLY A 104 -7.46 15.75 11.23
CA GLY A 104 -8.71 15.71 12.00
C GLY A 104 -8.69 16.51 13.30
N LYS A 105 -7.50 16.87 13.80
CA LYS A 105 -7.31 17.67 15.03
C LYS A 105 -7.17 19.17 14.78
N LEU A 106 -7.01 19.62 13.53
CA LEU A 106 -6.96 21.04 13.19
C LEU A 106 -8.36 21.66 13.39
N PRO A 107 -8.52 22.64 14.30
CA PRO A 107 -9.80 23.29 14.51
C PRO A 107 -10.28 23.98 13.22
N SER A 108 -11.59 23.90 12.98
CA SER A 108 -12.32 24.41 11.81
C SER A 108 -12.19 25.93 11.57
N ASP A 109 -11.47 26.67 12.41
CA ASP A 109 -11.56 28.13 12.50
C ASP A 109 -10.37 28.87 11.88
N ALA A 110 -9.48 28.18 11.15
CA ALA A 110 -8.31 28.79 10.52
C ALA A 110 -8.49 29.14 9.03
N ARG A 111 -9.74 29.33 8.58
CA ARG A 111 -10.04 29.89 7.25
C ARG A 111 -11.04 31.04 7.40
N SER A 112 -10.51 32.24 7.64
CA SER A 112 -11.16 33.52 7.32
C SER A 112 -10.28 34.24 6.31
#